data_AF-A0A7C7PUP6-F1
#
_entry.id   AF-A0A7C7PUP6-F1
#
_cell.length_a   1.000
_cell.length_b   1.000
_cell.length_c   1.000
_cell.angle_alpha   90.00
_cell.angle_beta   90.00
_cell.angle_gamma   90.00
#
_symmetry.space_group_name_H-M   'P 1'
#
loop_
_entity.id
_entity.type
_entity.pdbx_description
1 polymer ?
#
loop_
_entity_poly.entity_id
_entity_poly.type
_entity_poly.pdbx_seq_one_letter_code
_entity_poly.pdbx_strand_id
1 'polypeptide(L)'
;MSRRKKILFVCVHNSCRSQIAEGFARHFGDDAVEVYSAGSKPSGEVDPNAIAVMREVGIDISKQRSKSIDEIPQVEYDFIVTMGCGDACP
;
A
#
# COMPACT_ATOMS: atom_id res chain seq x y z
N MET A 1 -11.40 20.86 -11.16
CA MET A 1 -10.34 19.88 -10.85
C MET A 1 -11.01 18.57 -10.46
N SER A 2 -10.63 17.45 -11.07
CA SER A 2 -11.19 16.14 -10.73
C SER A 2 -10.73 15.71 -9.34
N ARG A 3 -11.59 15.08 -8.55
CA ARG A 3 -11.25 14.54 -7.22
C ARG A 3 -10.20 13.44 -7.37
N ARG A 4 -9.14 13.45 -6.54
CA ARG A 4 -8.17 12.34 -6.45
C ARG A 4 -8.88 11.03 -6.14
N LYS A 5 -8.51 9.97 -6.85
CA LYS A 5 -9.04 8.63 -6.62
C LYS A 5 -8.33 7.99 -5.43
N LYS A 6 -9.09 7.55 -4.43
CA LYS A 6 -8.54 6.90 -3.23
C LYS A 6 -8.39 5.41 -3.48
N ILE A 7 -7.17 4.89 -3.29
CA ILE A 7 -6.83 3.48 -3.55
C ILE A 7 -6.25 2.88 -2.27
N LEU A 8 -6.75 1.70 -1.89
CA LEU A 8 -6.24 0.91 -0.77
C LEU A 8 -5.72 -0.46 -1.25
N PHE A 9 -4.45 -0.74 -0.99
CA PHE A 9 -3.82 -2.05 -1.24
C PHE A 9 -3.74 -2.86 0.06
N VAL A 10 -4.31 -4.07 0.09
CA VAL A 10 -4.37 -4.90 1.30
C VAL A 10 -3.66 -6.24 1.07
N CYS A 11 -2.65 -6.56 1.87
CA CYS A 11 -2.01 -7.89 1.90
C CYS A 11 -1.76 -8.33 3.34
N VAL A 12 -1.56 -9.63 3.63
CA VAL A 12 -1.56 -10.15 5.01
C VAL A 12 -0.64 -9.37 5.95
N HIS A 13 0.65 -9.27 5.62
CA HIS A 13 1.65 -8.69 6.52
C HIS A 13 1.95 -7.21 6.26
N ASN A 14 1.44 -6.62 5.17
CA ASN A 14 1.85 -5.28 4.71
C ASN A 14 3.37 -5.06 4.72
N SER A 15 4.16 -6.09 4.40
CA SER A 15 5.63 -5.98 4.37
C SER A 15 6.18 -5.86 2.95
N CYS A 16 5.54 -6.50 1.97
CA CYS A 16 6.11 -6.65 0.62
C CYS A 16 5.11 -6.22 -0.47
N ARG A 17 4.19 -7.10 -0.90
CA ARG A 17 3.28 -6.87 -2.05
C ARG A 17 2.52 -5.53 -1.99
N SER A 18 1.84 -5.24 -0.88
CA SER A 18 1.05 -4.00 -0.78
C SER A 18 1.92 -2.74 -0.59
N GLN A 19 3.15 -2.87 -0.09
CA GLN A 19 4.14 -1.76 -0.02
C GLN A 19 4.69 -1.43 -1.41
N ILE A 20 5.05 -2.46 -2.19
CA ILE A 20 5.45 -2.32 -3.60
C ILE A 20 4.35 -1.64 -4.40
N ALA A 21 3.10 -2.11 -4.24
CA ALA A 21 1.95 -1.53 -4.93
C ALA A 21 1.72 -0.06 -4.54
N GLU A 22 1.82 0.29 -3.24
CA GLU A 22 1.75 1.67 -2.78
C GLU A 22 2.86 2.54 -3.40
N GLY A 23 4.10 2.04 -3.44
CA GLY A 23 5.23 2.73 -4.04
C GLY A 23 5.01 3.05 -5.52
N PHE A 24 4.60 2.06 -6.32
CA PHE A 24 4.32 2.28 -7.74
C PHE A 24 3.12 3.20 -7.97
N ALA A 25 2.03 3.02 -7.22
CA ALA A 25 0.84 3.83 -7.40
C ALA A 25 1.08 5.29 -7.03
N ARG A 26 1.87 5.58 -5.99
CA ARG A 26 2.31 6.96 -5.69
C ARG A 26 3.20 7.52 -6.78
N HIS A 27 4.15 6.73 -7.29
CA HIS A 27 5.10 7.19 -8.30
C HIS A 27 4.43 7.51 -9.66
N PHE A 28 3.55 6.63 -10.15
CA PHE A 28 2.91 6.81 -11.45
C PHE A 28 1.61 7.61 -11.41
N GLY A 29 0.93 7.60 -10.26
CA GLY A 29 -0.38 8.23 -10.11
C GLY A 29 -0.33 9.70 -9.71
N ASP A 30 0.81 10.18 -9.19
CA ASP A 30 1.08 11.59 -8.86
C ASP A 30 -0.13 12.29 -8.19
N ASP A 31 -0.58 13.43 -8.71
CA ASP A 31 -1.72 14.19 -8.20
C ASP A 31 -3.09 13.61 -8.59
N ALA A 32 -3.16 12.48 -9.29
CA ALA A 32 -4.43 11.85 -9.66
C ALA A 32 -4.97 10.88 -8.59
N VAL A 33 -4.11 10.37 -7.71
CA VAL A 33 -4.46 9.33 -6.73
C VAL A 33 -4.05 9.69 -5.31
N GLU A 34 -4.76 9.12 -4.35
CA GLU A 34 -4.43 9.14 -2.94
C GLU A 34 -4.32 7.70 -2.47
N VAL A 35 -3.11 7.26 -2.14
CA VAL A 35 -2.79 5.84 -2.01
C VAL A 35 -2.51 5.44 -0.57
N TYR A 36 -3.05 4.29 -0.18
CA TYR A 36 -2.86 3.66 1.11
C TYR A 36 -2.51 2.18 0.93
N SER A 37 -1.75 1.62 1.87
CA SER A 37 -1.61 0.17 2.02
C SER A 37 -1.78 -0.26 3.47
N ALA A 38 -2.26 -1.49 3.65
CA ALA A 38 -2.47 -2.09 4.97
C ALA A 38 -2.29 -3.61 4.93
N GLY A 39 -2.34 -4.20 6.12
CA GLY A 39 -2.44 -5.64 6.28
C GLY A 39 -3.29 -6.09 7.43
N SER A 40 -3.80 -7.32 7.30
CA SER A 40 -4.66 -7.95 8.31
C SER A 40 -3.87 -8.50 9.51
N LYS A 41 -2.58 -8.75 9.33
CA LYS A 41 -1.62 -9.19 10.35
C LYS A 41 -0.27 -8.49 10.10
N PRO A 42 -0.17 -7.16 10.28
CA PRO A 42 1.03 -6.41 9.91
C PRO A 42 2.30 -6.97 10.58
N SER A 43 3.41 -7.09 9.84
CA SER A 43 4.70 -7.54 10.37
C SER A 43 5.39 -6.50 11.26
N GLY A 44 5.02 -5.23 11.11
CA GLY A 44 5.65 -4.08 11.78
C GLY A 44 6.82 -3.47 11.01
N GLU A 45 7.37 -4.20 10.04
CA GLU A 45 8.48 -3.76 9.18
C GLU A 45 8.22 -4.04 7.70
N VAL A 46 8.77 -3.20 6.83
CA VAL A 46 8.77 -3.39 5.37
C VAL A 46 9.90 -4.35 5.01
N ASP A 47 9.63 -5.32 4.14
CA ASP A 47 10.59 -6.33 3.69
C ASP A 47 11.82 -5.64 3.05
N PRO A 48 13.04 -5.87 3.56
CA PRO A 48 14.25 -5.25 3.03
C PRO A 48 14.48 -5.54 1.55
N ASN A 49 14.06 -6.71 1.05
CA ASN A 49 14.16 -7.06 -0.36
C ASN A 49 13.19 -6.24 -1.21
N ALA A 50 11.98 -5.95 -0.70
CA ALA A 50 11.05 -5.07 -1.39
C ALA A 50 11.62 -3.65 -1.53
N ILE A 51 12.28 -3.15 -0.48
CA ILE A 51 12.98 -1.86 -0.50
C ILE A 51 14.10 -1.89 -1.55
N ALA A 52 14.92 -2.94 -1.56
CA ALA A 52 16.03 -3.10 -2.51
C ALA A 52 15.54 -3.13 -3.96
N VAL A 53 14.55 -3.98 -4.27
CA VAL A 53 14.00 -4.11 -5.63
C VAL A 53 13.33 -2.82 -6.11
N MET A 54 12.61 -2.12 -5.24
CA MET A 54 12.00 -0.84 -5.63
C MET A 54 13.06 0.24 -5.92
N ARG A 55 14.19 0.23 -5.20
CA ARG A 55 15.31 1.14 -5.47
C ARG A 55 15.98 0.88 -6.81
N GLU A 56 16.02 -0.37 -7.29
CA GLU A 56 16.56 -0.71 -8.62
C GLU A 56 15.80 0.03 -9.73
N VAL A 57 14.51 0.29 -9.54
CA VAL A 57 13.66 1.05 -10.48
C VAL A 57 13.48 2.52 -10.07
N GLY A 58 14.27 3.01 -9.12
CA GLY A 58 14.29 4.43 -8.71
C GLY A 58 13.19 4.86 -7.75
N ILE A 59 12.49 3.92 -7.10
CA ILE A 59 11.42 4.20 -6.13
C ILE A 59 11.88 3.82 -4.73
N ASP A 60 12.06 4.80 -3.83
CA ASP A 60 12.44 4.51 -2.44
C ASP A 60 11.20 4.34 -1.54
N ILE A 61 10.91 3.10 -1.17
CA ILE A 61 9.83 2.77 -0.21
C ILE A 61 10.33 2.65 1.24
N SER A 62 11.59 2.99 1.53
CA SER A 62 12.19 2.80 2.87
C SER A 62 11.53 3.59 4.00
N LYS A 63 10.78 4.65 3.67
CA LYS A 63 10.02 5.46 4.63
C LYS A 63 8.58 4.96 4.84
N GLN A 64 8.16 3.94 4.10
CA GLN A 64 6.86 3.31 4.32
C GLN A 64 6.90 2.46 5.60
N ARG A 65 5.72 2.12 6.11
CA ARG A 65 5.55 1.36 7.36
C ARG A 65 4.49 0.28 7.16
N SER A 66 4.79 -0.92 7.65
CA SER A 66 3.79 -1.98 7.81
C SER A 66 2.79 -1.58 8.90
N LYS A 67 1.51 -1.50 8.55
CA LYS A 67 0.43 -1.01 9.43
C LYS A 67 -0.86 -1.81 9.29
N SER A 68 -1.67 -1.83 10.35
CA SER A 68 -2.98 -2.47 10.36
C SER A 68 -3.96 -1.72 9.47
N ILE A 69 -5.00 -2.41 8.99
CA ILE A 69 -6.15 -1.78 8.33
C ILE A 69 -6.86 -0.77 9.25
N ASP A 70 -6.81 -0.99 10.56
CA ASP A 70 -7.40 -0.09 11.57
C ASP A 70 -6.68 1.26 11.67
N GLU A 71 -5.41 1.32 11.24
CA GLU A 71 -4.61 2.55 11.25
C GLU A 71 -4.86 3.40 9.99
N ILE A 72 -5.59 2.86 9.01
CA ILE A 72 -5.92 3.56 7.77
C ILE A 72 -7.18 4.41 7.95
N PRO A 73 -7.27 5.59 7.33
CA PRO A 73 -8.47 6.43 7.40
C PRO A 73 -9.73 5.65 7.01
N GLN A 74 -10.73 5.67 7.90
CA GLN A 74 -12.04 5.06 7.66
C GLN A 74 -12.88 5.99 6.78
N VAL A 75 -12.54 6.00 5.49
CA VAL A 75 -13.17 6.82 4.45
C VAL A 75 -13.60 5.95 3.28
N GLU A 76 -14.42 6.51 2.40
CA GLU A 76 -14.77 5.83 1.15
C GLU A 76 -13.56 5.75 0.22
N TYR A 77 -13.27 4.54 -0.25
CA TYR A 77 -12.24 4.24 -1.24
C TYR A 77 -12.88 4.04 -2.60
N ASP A 78 -12.30 4.65 -3.64
CA ASP A 78 -12.74 4.41 -5.01
C ASP A 78 -12.32 3.01 -5.48
N PHE A 79 -11.20 2.49 -4.95
CA PHE A 79 -10.68 1.15 -5.26
C PHE A 79 -10.06 0.48 -4.03
N ILE A 80 -10.36 -0.81 -3.85
CA ILE A 80 -9.70 -1.68 -2.88
C ILE A 80 -9.13 -2.87 -3.63
N VAL A 81 -7.82 -3.10 -3.48
CA VAL A 81 -7.09 -4.17 -4.16
C VAL A 81 -6.56 -5.15 -3.11
N THR A 82 -7.12 -6.35 -3.08
CA THR A 82 -6.70 -7.41 -2.15
C THR A 82 -5.64 -8.29 -2.79
N MET A 83 -4.56 -8.56 -2.06
CA MET A 83 -3.35 -9.24 -2.57
C MET A 83 -3.04 -10.48 -1.73
N GLY A 84 -4.02 -11.38 -1.64
CA GLY A 84 -3.89 -12.65 -0.92
C GLY A 84 -4.16 -12.55 0.59
N CYS A 85 -4.98 -11.60 1.03
CA CYS A 85 -5.55 -11.59 2.39
C CYS A 85 -6.65 -12.66 2.61
N GLY A 86 -7.16 -13.31 1.55
CA GLY A 86 -8.40 -14.11 1.64
C GLY A 86 -9.62 -13.23 1.98
N ASP A 87 -10.67 -13.85 2.53
CA ASP A 87 -11.92 -13.20 2.99
C ASP A 87 -11.74 -12.32 4.26
N ALA A 88 -10.52 -11.94 4.60
CA ALA A 88 -10.20 -11.18 5.81
C ALA A 88 -10.30 -9.65 5.63
N CYS A 89 -10.81 -9.16 4.50
CA CYS A 89 -11.08 -7.75 4.28
C CYS A 89 -12.59 -7.50 4.51
N PRO A 90 -12.99 -6.90 5.65
CA PRO A 90 -14.40 -6.61 5.93
C PRO A 90 -14.97 -5.54 4.99
#